data_AF-A0A4Q6DTP2-F1
#
_entry.id   AF-A0A4Q6DTP2-F1
#
_cell.length_a   1.000
_cell.length_b   1.000
_cell.length_c   1.000
_cell.angle_alpha   90.00
_cell.angle_beta   90.00
_cell.angle_gamma   90.00
#
_symmetry.space_group_name_H-M   'P 1'
#
loop_
_entity.id
_entity.type
_entity.pdbx_description
1 polymer ?
#
loop_
_entity_poly.entity_id
_entity_poly.type
_entity_poly.pdbx_seq_one_letter_code
_entity_poly.pdbx_strand_id
1 'polypeptide(L)'
;MKLSHCIIALAVLLHACKKANTPDKPIPDPIIPIVPVDTVKKLEFTWAKSFGGTGVEGILDMATDDAGNVYLTGKFKGMVDFDLGAGVQNLTAGGDNATYFAKYNTNGVLVFVKDITVIGVNYVAMGGDATGNVYFAGNFTGKVDIDKGPAVQKLDSKGGVDVFVVKYDTGGNVLSKFIIGNSGNESVAGLAVDRTGNCYLAGTSNYVIDVDPGTTVKNVNRPKCFLAK
;
A
#
# COMPACT_ATOMS: atom_id res chain seq x y z
N MET A 1 44.38 20.15 -3.69
CA MET A 1 44.39 19.18 -4.80
C MET A 1 43.03 19.29 -5.49
N LYS A 2 43.01 19.69 -6.76
CA LYS A 2 41.81 20.04 -7.56
C LYS A 2 41.07 18.80 -8.07
N LEU A 3 39.74 18.83 -8.05
CA LEU A 3 38.82 18.20 -9.02
C LEU A 3 37.53 19.04 -8.98
N SER A 4 37.32 20.04 -9.84
CA SER A 4 36.86 19.97 -11.24
C SER A 4 35.57 19.17 -11.44
N HIS A 5 34.42 19.85 -11.44
CA HIS A 5 33.24 19.44 -12.19
C HIS A 5 32.71 20.65 -12.98
N CYS A 6 32.84 20.54 -14.31
CA CYS A 6 32.27 21.43 -15.31
C CYS A 6 30.74 21.43 -15.21
N ILE A 7 30.11 22.60 -15.19
CA ILE A 7 28.70 22.76 -15.54
C ILE A 7 28.66 23.41 -16.91
N ILE A 8 28.28 22.61 -17.92
CA ILE A 8 27.94 23.09 -19.26
C ILE A 8 26.54 23.69 -19.17
N ALA A 9 26.43 25.02 -19.09
CA ALA A 9 25.16 25.72 -19.31
C ALA A 9 25.11 26.16 -20.77
N LEU A 10 24.20 25.55 -21.53
CA LEU A 10 23.90 25.83 -22.92
C LEU A 10 23.29 27.25 -23.03
N ALA A 11 24.08 28.24 -23.41
CA ALA A 11 23.59 29.58 -23.71
C ALA A 11 23.06 29.62 -25.16
N VAL A 12 21.73 29.67 -25.31
CA VAL A 12 21.07 29.95 -26.60
C VAL A 12 21.31 31.41 -26.95
N LEU A 13 22.18 31.65 -27.93
CA LEU A 13 22.50 32.95 -28.49
C LEU A 13 21.34 33.40 -29.42
N LEU A 14 20.48 34.31 -28.96
CA LEU A 14 19.60 35.07 -29.88
C LEU A 14 20.11 36.51 -30.03
N HIS A 15 20.84 36.70 -31.12
CA HIS A 15 20.88 37.85 -32.03
C HIS A 15 20.79 39.27 -31.45
N ALA A 16 21.95 39.93 -31.46
CA ALA A 16 22.10 41.37 -31.38
C ALA A 16 21.43 42.09 -32.57
N CYS A 17 20.61 43.10 -32.29
CA CYS A 17 20.32 44.19 -33.22
C CYS A 17 20.81 45.49 -32.60
N LYS A 18 22.03 45.92 -32.95
CA LYS A 18 22.55 47.25 -32.63
C LYS A 18 22.08 48.25 -33.69
N LYS A 19 21.32 49.28 -33.28
CA LYS A 19 21.44 50.68 -33.77
C LYS A 19 20.48 51.61 -33.03
N ALA A 20 21.01 52.43 -32.12
CA ALA A 20 20.68 53.86 -31.94
C ALA A 20 21.54 54.46 -30.82
N ASN A 21 22.15 55.62 -31.08
CA ASN A 21 23.05 56.36 -30.20
C ASN A 21 22.33 56.98 -29.00
N THR A 22 22.36 56.34 -27.84
CA THR A 22 22.16 56.98 -26.53
C THR A 22 23.26 56.52 -25.59
N PRO A 23 23.75 57.35 -24.65
CA PRO A 23 24.73 56.90 -23.66
C PRO A 23 24.12 55.75 -22.87
N ASP A 24 24.63 54.54 -23.08
CA ASP A 24 24.17 53.32 -22.41
C ASP A 24 24.31 53.52 -20.91
N LYS A 25 23.18 53.74 -20.22
CA LYS A 25 23.12 53.57 -18.78
C LYS A 25 23.52 52.11 -18.51
N PRO A 26 24.51 51.82 -17.66
CA PRO A 26 24.90 50.45 -17.37
C PRO A 26 23.64 49.68 -16.96
N ILE A 27 23.26 48.70 -17.75
CA ILE A 27 22.21 47.77 -17.35
C ILE A 27 22.84 46.97 -16.21
N PRO A 28 22.34 47.06 -14.97
CA PRO A 28 22.87 46.25 -13.89
C PRO A 28 22.77 44.78 -14.30
N ASP A 29 23.87 44.05 -14.13
CA ASP A 29 23.90 42.62 -14.45
C ASP A 29 22.68 41.94 -13.81
N PRO A 30 21.94 41.10 -14.55
CA PRO A 30 20.82 40.40 -13.98
C PRO A 30 21.33 39.56 -12.81
N ILE A 31 20.88 39.90 -11.60
CA ILE A 31 21.14 39.10 -10.41
C ILE A 31 20.40 37.79 -10.62
N ILE A 32 21.09 36.76 -11.10
CA ILE A 32 20.57 35.41 -11.15
C ILE A 32 20.48 34.95 -9.69
N PRO A 33 19.27 34.67 -9.14
CA PRO A 33 19.16 34.10 -7.81
C PRO A 33 19.89 32.76 -7.84
N ILE A 34 20.92 32.63 -6.99
CA ILE A 34 21.58 31.35 -6.78
C ILE A 34 20.56 30.47 -6.05
N VAL A 35 19.79 29.67 -6.78
CA VAL A 35 18.89 28.69 -6.15
C VAL A 35 19.79 27.61 -5.54
N PRO A 36 19.72 27.38 -4.21
CA PRO A 36 20.50 26.32 -3.58
C PRO A 36 20.21 24.98 -4.25
N VAL A 37 21.26 24.28 -4.70
CA VAL A 37 21.17 22.98 -5.37
C VAL A 37 20.67 21.86 -4.43
N ASP A 38 20.46 22.15 -3.14
CA ASP A 38 20.11 21.18 -2.10
C ASP A 38 18.60 20.92 -1.92
N THR A 39 17.74 21.27 -2.89
CA THR A 39 16.29 21.00 -2.80
C THR A 39 15.88 19.55 -3.04
N VAL A 40 16.81 18.62 -3.32
CA VAL A 40 16.46 17.20 -3.46
C VAL A 40 16.43 16.58 -2.07
N LYS A 41 15.22 16.21 -1.62
CA LYS A 41 15.05 15.44 -0.38
C LYS A 41 15.86 14.15 -0.49
N LYS A 42 16.95 14.08 0.26
CA LYS A 42 17.81 12.89 0.31
C LYS A 42 17.03 11.72 0.93
N LEU A 43 17.29 10.52 0.43
CA LEU A 43 16.75 9.30 1.05
C LEU A 43 17.41 9.11 2.42
N GLU A 44 16.58 9.21 3.46
CA GLU A 44 17.00 9.06 4.85
C GLU A 44 15.99 8.19 5.59
N PHE A 45 16.48 7.21 6.36
CA PHE A 45 15.67 6.41 7.26
C PHE A 45 15.58 7.10 8.61
N THR A 46 14.37 7.39 9.08
CA THR A 46 14.13 8.01 10.40
C THR A 46 14.27 7.03 11.55
N TRP A 47 13.98 5.76 11.29
CA TRP A 47 14.17 4.65 12.22
C TRP A 47 14.36 3.34 11.44
N ALA A 48 15.02 2.39 12.07
CA ALA A 48 15.12 1.00 11.61
C ALA A 48 14.84 0.10 12.81
N LYS A 49 13.88 -0.82 12.65
CA LYS A 49 13.39 -1.69 13.72
C LYS A 49 13.14 -3.09 13.17
N SER A 50 13.21 -4.08 14.04
CA SER A 50 12.93 -5.47 13.71
C SER A 50 11.91 -6.04 14.68
N PHE A 51 11.07 -6.93 14.19
CA PHE A 51 10.21 -7.80 14.99
C PHE A 51 10.36 -9.23 14.47
N GLY A 52 10.00 -10.20 15.29
CA GLY A 52 10.31 -11.58 14.99
C GLY A 52 9.92 -12.55 16.08
N GLY A 53 9.85 -13.80 15.69
CA GLY A 53 9.80 -14.96 16.56
C GLY A 53 10.43 -16.13 15.83
N THR A 54 10.33 -17.33 16.38
CA THR A 54 10.81 -18.55 15.70
C THR A 54 10.03 -18.88 14.43
N GLY A 55 8.96 -18.13 14.12
CA GLY A 55 8.07 -18.41 13.02
C GLY A 55 7.55 -17.20 12.24
N VAL A 56 8.20 -16.04 12.24
CA VAL A 56 7.86 -15.05 11.18
C VAL A 56 8.31 -15.61 9.84
N GLU A 57 7.38 -15.68 8.88
CA GLU A 57 7.71 -16.11 7.52
C GLU A 57 8.04 -14.93 6.61
N GLY A 58 7.35 -13.80 6.79
CA GLY A 58 7.70 -12.55 6.10
C GLY A 58 6.56 -11.54 6.07
N ILE A 59 6.89 -10.33 5.60
CA ILE A 59 5.94 -9.28 5.22
C ILE A 59 5.53 -9.57 3.77
N LEU A 60 4.22 -9.56 3.50
CA LEU A 60 3.67 -9.72 2.15
C LEU A 60 3.39 -8.37 1.49
N ASP A 61 2.90 -7.40 2.26
CA ASP A 61 2.62 -6.06 1.75
C ASP A 61 2.60 -4.99 2.85
N MET A 62 2.65 -3.73 2.45
CA MET A 62 2.53 -2.57 3.33
C MET A 62 1.74 -1.42 2.71
N ALA A 63 1.10 -0.63 3.57
CA ALA A 63 0.44 0.62 3.20
C ALA A 63 0.75 1.71 4.23
N THR A 64 0.50 2.97 3.86
CA THR A 64 0.59 4.12 4.75
C THR A 64 -0.69 4.95 4.69
N ASP A 65 -1.04 5.60 5.79
CA ASP A 65 -2.04 6.68 5.78
C ASP A 65 -1.38 8.06 5.67
N ASP A 66 -2.19 9.10 5.46
CA ASP A 66 -1.72 10.49 5.33
C ASP A 66 -1.10 11.04 6.65
N ALA A 67 -1.36 10.40 7.79
CA ALA A 67 -0.70 10.71 9.05
C ALA A 67 0.69 10.05 9.17
N GLY A 68 1.08 9.22 8.21
CA GLY A 68 2.35 8.49 8.17
C GLY A 68 2.38 7.25 9.06
N ASN A 69 1.22 6.75 9.52
CA ASN A 69 1.16 5.43 10.14
C ASN A 69 1.42 4.36 9.08
N VAL A 70 2.06 3.27 9.47
CA VAL A 70 2.41 2.14 8.62
C VAL A 70 1.52 0.96 8.95
N TYR A 71 0.98 0.33 7.91
CA TYR A 71 0.19 -0.89 8.02
C TYR A 71 0.97 -2.01 7.36
N LEU A 72 1.11 -3.14 8.06
CA LEU A 72 1.82 -4.32 7.58
C LEU A 72 0.89 -5.52 7.58
N THR A 73 1.09 -6.39 6.59
CA THR A 73 0.53 -7.72 6.60
C THR A 73 1.56 -8.73 6.14
N GLY A 74 1.40 -9.96 6.59
CA GLY A 74 2.29 -11.03 6.23
C GLY A 74 1.87 -12.37 6.82
N LYS A 75 2.77 -13.34 6.67
CA LYS A 75 2.61 -14.69 7.20
C LYS A 75 3.45 -14.90 8.45
N PHE A 76 2.90 -15.67 9.38
CA PHE A 76 3.60 -16.13 10.56
C PHE A 76 3.12 -17.52 10.98
N LYS A 77 3.99 -18.22 11.71
CA LYS A 77 3.77 -19.50 12.37
C LYS A 77 4.28 -19.41 13.81
N GLY A 78 3.87 -20.36 14.65
CA GLY A 78 4.25 -20.36 16.06
C GLY A 78 3.88 -19.06 16.76
N MET A 79 4.71 -18.62 17.71
CA MET A 79 4.52 -17.38 18.44
C MET A 79 5.47 -16.30 17.90
N VAL A 80 4.94 -15.11 17.68
CA VAL A 80 5.68 -13.94 17.18
C VAL A 80 5.33 -12.72 18.02
N ASP A 81 6.34 -11.97 18.42
CA ASP A 81 6.20 -10.65 19.01
C ASP A 81 6.16 -9.59 17.92
N PHE A 82 5.11 -8.76 17.92
CA PHE A 82 4.91 -7.68 16.96
C PHE A 82 5.27 -6.29 17.52
N ASP A 83 5.70 -6.19 18.77
CA ASP A 83 6.26 -4.95 19.32
C ASP A 83 7.64 -4.68 18.71
N LEU A 84 7.86 -3.48 18.17
CA LEU A 84 9.14 -3.09 17.56
C LEU A 84 10.10 -2.41 18.57
N GLY A 85 9.77 -2.47 19.86
CA GLY A 85 10.46 -1.84 20.97
C GLY A 85 10.82 -2.87 22.04
N ALA A 86 10.66 -2.47 23.31
CA ALA A 86 10.97 -3.32 24.46
C ALA A 86 9.71 -3.93 25.11
N GLY A 87 8.53 -3.64 24.56
CA GLY A 87 7.28 -4.27 24.98
C GLY A 87 7.15 -5.69 24.46
N VAL A 88 6.02 -6.33 24.76
CA VAL A 88 5.69 -7.67 24.25
C VAL A 88 4.25 -7.66 23.79
N GLN A 89 4.02 -7.97 22.53
CA GLN A 89 2.71 -8.09 21.90
C GLN A 89 2.68 -9.32 21.00
N ASN A 90 2.45 -10.47 21.63
CA ASN A 90 2.52 -11.77 20.97
C ASN A 90 1.21 -12.13 20.26
N LEU A 91 1.31 -12.65 19.05
CA LEU A 91 0.29 -13.52 18.46
C LEU A 91 0.83 -14.94 18.34
N THR A 92 -0.05 -15.91 18.55
CA THR A 92 0.24 -17.33 18.33
C THR A 92 -0.60 -17.83 17.16
N ALA A 93 0.05 -18.34 16.13
CA ALA A 93 -0.63 -18.91 14.98
C ALA A 93 -1.40 -20.17 15.38
N GLY A 94 -2.66 -20.30 14.89
CA GLY A 94 -3.46 -21.52 15.06
C GLY A 94 -3.05 -22.68 14.13
N GLY A 95 -2.00 -22.51 13.32
CA GLY A 95 -1.50 -23.48 12.35
C GLY A 95 -0.23 -22.98 11.66
N ASP A 96 0.19 -23.65 10.58
CA ASP A 96 1.50 -23.44 9.95
C ASP A 96 1.64 -22.15 9.12
N ASN A 97 0.52 -21.46 8.83
CA ASN A 97 0.49 -20.29 7.96
C ASN A 97 -0.63 -19.33 8.37
N ALA A 98 -0.48 -18.65 9.51
CA ALA A 98 -1.39 -17.59 9.94
C ALA A 98 -1.07 -16.27 9.24
N THR A 99 -2.08 -15.42 9.09
CA THR A 99 -1.96 -14.08 8.47
C THR A 99 -2.15 -13.03 9.55
N TYR A 100 -1.26 -12.04 9.61
CA TYR A 100 -1.41 -10.92 10.53
C TYR A 100 -1.75 -9.62 9.78
N PHE A 101 -2.38 -8.70 10.50
CA PHE A 101 -2.56 -7.31 10.11
C PHE A 101 -2.16 -6.41 11.27
N ALA A 102 -1.14 -5.59 11.06
CA ALA A 102 -0.55 -4.73 12.09
C ALA A 102 -0.55 -3.28 11.66
N LYS A 103 -0.71 -2.37 12.62
CA LYS A 103 -0.56 -0.93 12.45
C LYS A 103 0.51 -0.42 13.41
N TYR A 104 1.40 0.41 12.89
CA TYR A 104 2.43 1.13 13.61
C TYR A 104 2.28 2.63 13.38
N ASN A 105 2.56 3.45 14.39
CA ASN A 105 2.60 4.89 14.19
C ASN A 105 3.88 5.35 13.49
N THR A 106 4.01 6.65 13.24
CA THR A 106 5.16 7.27 12.57
C THR A 106 6.51 7.01 13.25
N ASN A 107 6.52 6.67 14.54
CA ASN A 107 7.72 6.34 15.31
C ASN A 107 8.00 4.84 15.37
N GLY A 108 7.22 4.01 14.68
CA GLY A 108 7.32 2.56 14.72
C GLY A 108 6.82 1.96 16.05
N VAL A 109 5.92 2.62 16.76
CA VAL A 109 5.25 2.04 17.94
C VAL A 109 3.99 1.31 17.49
N LEU A 110 3.80 0.08 17.95
CA LEU A 110 2.63 -0.72 17.63
C LEU A 110 1.36 -0.05 18.15
N VAL A 111 0.37 0.13 17.26
CA VAL A 111 -0.98 0.59 17.60
C VAL A 111 -1.88 -0.61 17.83
N PHE A 112 -1.88 -1.56 16.90
CA PHE A 112 -2.57 -2.85 17.05
C PHE A 112 -1.91 -3.92 16.17
N VAL A 113 -2.12 -5.18 16.54
CA VAL A 113 -1.88 -6.35 15.70
C VAL A 113 -3.09 -7.28 15.80
N LYS A 114 -3.53 -7.84 14.67
CA LYS A 114 -4.64 -8.79 14.60
C LYS A 114 -4.23 -10.05 13.86
N ASP A 115 -4.67 -11.19 14.39
CA ASP A 115 -4.72 -12.44 13.64
C ASP A 115 -5.96 -12.39 12.73
N ILE A 116 -5.72 -12.37 11.42
CA ILE A 116 -6.75 -12.40 10.38
C ILE A 116 -6.61 -13.66 9.53
N THR A 117 -6.10 -14.75 10.13
CA THR A 117 -5.67 -15.97 9.42
C THR A 117 -6.58 -16.31 8.27
N VAL A 118 -6.02 -16.18 7.08
CA VAL A 118 -6.61 -16.67 5.85
C VAL A 118 -5.78 -17.87 5.43
N ILE A 119 -6.41 -19.02 5.28
CA ILE A 119 -5.69 -20.24 4.90
C ILE A 119 -5.45 -20.20 3.40
N GLY A 120 -4.19 -20.39 2.99
CA GLY A 120 -3.82 -20.49 1.56
C GLY A 120 -3.71 -19.16 0.80
N VAL A 121 -3.74 -18.01 1.48
CA VAL A 121 -3.36 -16.72 0.87
C VAL A 121 -1.92 -16.82 0.40
N ASN A 122 -1.69 -16.59 -0.89
CA ASN A 122 -0.34 -16.42 -1.43
C ASN A 122 -0.06 -14.96 -1.80
N TYR A 123 -1.11 -14.18 -2.03
CA TYR A 123 -1.04 -12.77 -2.40
C TYR A 123 -1.98 -11.95 -1.54
N VAL A 124 -1.46 -10.81 -1.10
CA VAL A 124 -2.19 -9.79 -0.37
C VAL A 124 -1.83 -8.44 -0.97
N ALA A 125 -2.79 -7.55 -1.09
CA ALA A 125 -2.57 -6.17 -1.51
C ALA A 125 -3.30 -5.20 -0.57
N MET A 126 -2.65 -4.10 -0.20
CA MET A 126 -3.16 -3.09 0.71
C MET A 126 -3.05 -1.66 0.15
N GLY A 127 -3.97 -0.79 0.57
CA GLY A 127 -3.92 0.64 0.25
C GLY A 127 -4.69 1.47 1.28
N GLY A 128 -4.17 2.66 1.59
CA GLY A 128 -4.78 3.59 2.54
C GLY A 128 -5.52 4.74 1.86
N ASP A 129 -6.56 5.27 2.49
CA ASP A 129 -7.21 6.52 2.09
C ASP A 129 -6.80 7.70 3.00
N ALA A 130 -7.19 8.93 2.64
CA ALA A 130 -6.82 10.14 3.39
C ALA A 130 -7.44 10.21 4.80
N THR A 131 -8.44 9.38 5.08
CA THR A 131 -9.06 9.27 6.41
C THR A 131 -8.39 8.21 7.29
N GLY A 132 -7.40 7.50 6.74
CA GLY A 132 -6.67 6.43 7.41
C GLY A 132 -7.39 5.09 7.42
N ASN A 133 -8.42 4.91 6.61
CA ASN A 133 -8.96 3.57 6.38
C ASN A 133 -7.98 2.79 5.51
N VAL A 134 -7.91 1.48 5.72
CA VAL A 134 -7.07 0.58 4.93
C VAL A 134 -7.91 -0.47 4.25
N TYR A 135 -7.64 -0.64 2.97
CA TYR A 135 -8.23 -1.66 2.13
C TYR A 135 -7.23 -2.80 2.04
N PHE A 136 -7.75 -4.02 2.07
CA PHE A 136 -6.98 -5.25 2.02
C PHE A 136 -7.70 -6.19 1.07
N ALA A 137 -6.96 -6.80 0.15
CA ALA A 137 -7.46 -7.86 -0.70
C ALA A 137 -6.51 -9.06 -0.70
N GLY A 138 -7.06 -10.26 -0.84
CA GLY A 138 -6.27 -11.48 -0.90
C GLY A 138 -7.06 -12.65 -1.48
N ASN A 139 -6.33 -13.69 -1.87
CA ASN A 139 -6.93 -14.95 -2.33
C ASN A 139 -7.30 -15.86 -1.16
N PHE A 140 -8.41 -16.59 -1.25
CA PHE A 140 -8.76 -17.60 -0.24
C PHE A 140 -9.58 -18.74 -0.85
N THR A 141 -9.62 -19.88 -0.15
CA THR A 141 -10.51 -21.01 -0.46
C THR A 141 -11.19 -21.48 0.81
N GLY A 142 -12.45 -21.89 0.71
CA GLY A 142 -13.25 -22.33 1.84
C GLY A 142 -13.80 -21.16 2.62
N LYS A 143 -13.55 -21.13 3.94
CA LYS A 143 -14.08 -20.11 4.84
C LYS A 143 -12.97 -19.24 5.41
N VAL A 144 -13.18 -17.94 5.42
CA VAL A 144 -12.28 -16.98 6.08
C VAL A 144 -13.04 -16.12 7.06
N ASP A 145 -12.46 -15.90 8.24
CA ASP A 145 -12.93 -14.93 9.21
C ASP A 145 -11.94 -13.76 9.29
N ILE A 146 -12.30 -12.67 8.62
CA ILE A 146 -11.45 -11.48 8.47
C ILE A 146 -11.59 -10.54 9.67
N ASP A 147 -12.61 -10.76 10.51
CA ASP A 147 -12.86 -10.00 11.72
C ASP A 147 -13.01 -10.98 12.87
N LYS A 148 -11.88 -11.56 13.33
CA LYS A 148 -11.82 -12.53 14.46
C LYS A 148 -12.18 -11.89 15.82
N GLY A 149 -13.33 -11.23 15.88
CA GLY A 149 -14.00 -10.80 17.08
C GLY A 149 -14.89 -11.90 17.67
N PRO A 150 -15.64 -11.59 18.73
CA PRO A 150 -16.53 -12.54 19.39
C PRO A 150 -17.70 -13.01 18.50
N ALA A 151 -18.03 -12.25 17.45
CA ALA A 151 -19.02 -12.64 16.45
C ALA A 151 -18.32 -13.20 15.21
N VAL A 152 -18.45 -14.51 14.97
CA VAL A 152 -17.89 -15.17 13.79
C VAL A 152 -18.68 -14.76 12.56
N GLN A 153 -18.09 -13.96 11.68
CA GLN A 153 -18.69 -13.57 10.40
C GLN A 153 -17.84 -14.01 9.21
N LYS A 154 -17.96 -15.29 8.89
CA LYS A 154 -17.20 -15.93 7.82
C LYS A 154 -17.66 -15.48 6.44
N LEU A 155 -16.69 -15.35 5.55
CA LEU A 155 -16.88 -15.30 4.11
C LEU A 155 -16.64 -16.70 3.54
N ASP A 156 -17.51 -17.14 2.62
CA ASP A 156 -17.43 -18.43 1.94
C ASP A 156 -17.00 -18.22 0.49
N SER A 157 -15.98 -18.95 0.02
CA SER A 157 -15.67 -18.99 -1.40
C SER A 157 -16.84 -19.63 -2.17
N LYS A 158 -17.15 -19.10 -3.34
CA LYS A 158 -18.23 -19.52 -4.23
C LYS A 158 -17.82 -20.68 -5.16
N GLY A 159 -16.56 -21.09 -5.09
CA GLY A 159 -15.98 -22.17 -5.88
C GLY A 159 -14.57 -22.49 -5.40
N GLY A 160 -13.60 -22.37 -6.31
CA GLY A 160 -12.20 -22.65 -6.06
C GLY A 160 -11.53 -21.56 -5.21
N VAL A 161 -10.52 -20.90 -5.78
CA VAL A 161 -9.87 -19.76 -5.16
C VAL A 161 -10.65 -18.50 -5.49
N ASP A 162 -11.10 -17.76 -4.48
CA ASP A 162 -11.79 -16.49 -4.64
C ASP A 162 -10.93 -15.33 -4.11
N VAL A 163 -11.32 -14.09 -4.42
CA VAL A 163 -10.71 -12.89 -3.85
C VAL A 163 -11.64 -12.30 -2.80
N PHE A 164 -11.14 -12.08 -1.59
CA PHE A 164 -11.82 -11.22 -0.63
C PHE A 164 -11.28 -9.80 -0.72
N VAL A 165 -12.14 -8.84 -0.40
CA VAL A 165 -11.77 -7.43 -0.21
C VAL A 165 -12.40 -6.97 1.08
N VAL A 166 -11.64 -6.29 1.92
CA VAL A 166 -12.10 -5.73 3.19
C VAL A 166 -11.58 -4.30 3.35
N LYS A 167 -12.40 -3.44 3.93
CA LYS A 167 -12.04 -2.10 4.38
C LYS A 167 -12.05 -2.06 5.90
N TYR A 168 -10.97 -1.58 6.50
CA TYR A 168 -10.83 -1.35 7.93
C TYR A 168 -10.79 0.14 8.25
N ASP A 169 -11.31 0.52 9.41
CA ASP A 169 -11.10 1.85 9.98
C ASP A 169 -9.69 1.99 10.62
N THR A 170 -9.41 3.18 11.16
CA THR A 170 -8.13 3.49 11.81
C THR A 170 -7.85 2.71 13.10
N GLY A 171 -8.88 2.12 13.71
CA GLY A 171 -8.81 1.19 14.86
C GLY A 171 -8.76 -0.28 14.44
N GLY A 172 -8.74 -0.56 13.13
CA GLY A 172 -8.73 -1.90 12.56
C GLY A 172 -10.09 -2.59 12.57
N ASN A 173 -11.20 -1.90 12.83
CA ASN A 173 -12.54 -2.50 12.76
C ASN A 173 -13.00 -2.60 11.30
N VAL A 174 -13.72 -3.66 10.95
CA VAL A 174 -14.23 -3.83 9.59
C VAL A 174 -15.37 -2.84 9.32
N LEU A 175 -15.22 -2.03 8.27
CA LEU A 175 -16.24 -1.12 7.75
C LEU A 175 -17.07 -1.79 6.65
N SER A 176 -16.43 -2.55 5.77
CA SER A 176 -17.09 -3.31 4.71
C SER A 176 -16.24 -4.48 4.25
N LYS A 177 -16.87 -5.53 3.72
CA LYS A 177 -16.20 -6.69 3.15
C LYS A 177 -17.05 -7.32 2.06
N PHE A 178 -16.42 -7.86 1.03
CA PHE A 178 -17.08 -8.56 -0.07
C PHE A 178 -16.16 -9.58 -0.74
N ILE A 179 -16.75 -10.44 -1.58
CA ILE A 179 -16.06 -11.53 -2.27
C ILE A 179 -16.26 -11.35 -3.77
N ILE A 180 -15.14 -11.35 -4.50
CA ILE A 180 -15.10 -11.47 -5.95
C ILE A 180 -14.74 -12.92 -6.26
N GLY A 181 -15.72 -13.64 -6.80
CA GLY A 181 -15.56 -15.06 -7.10
C GLY A 181 -16.81 -15.67 -7.68
N ASN A 182 -16.65 -16.83 -8.29
CA ASN A 182 -17.74 -17.67 -8.80
C ASN A 182 -17.32 -19.15 -8.68
N SER A 183 -17.81 -20.03 -9.56
CA SER A 183 -17.38 -21.45 -9.60
C SER A 183 -15.91 -21.65 -10.00
N GLY A 184 -15.18 -20.57 -10.31
CA GLY A 184 -13.85 -20.55 -10.89
C GLY A 184 -12.69 -20.41 -9.90
N ASN A 185 -11.54 -20.04 -10.47
CA ASN A 185 -10.39 -19.54 -9.72
C ASN A 185 -10.16 -18.09 -10.13
N GLU A 186 -10.13 -17.23 -9.13
CA GLU A 186 -9.86 -15.81 -9.21
C GLU A 186 -8.54 -15.48 -8.50
N SER A 187 -7.87 -14.43 -8.96
CA SER A 187 -6.71 -13.90 -8.26
C SER A 187 -6.65 -12.40 -8.24
N VAL A 188 -6.26 -11.84 -7.11
CA VAL A 188 -5.83 -10.45 -7.03
C VAL A 188 -4.38 -10.34 -7.50
N ALA A 189 -4.09 -9.30 -8.27
CA ALA A 189 -2.76 -8.95 -8.71
C ALA A 189 -2.28 -7.64 -8.08
N GLY A 190 -3.20 -6.74 -7.74
CA GLY A 190 -2.87 -5.49 -7.08
C GLY A 190 -4.11 -4.72 -6.63
N LEU A 191 -3.90 -3.87 -5.63
CA LEU A 191 -4.89 -2.97 -5.07
C LEU A 191 -4.23 -1.60 -4.93
N ALA A 192 -4.91 -0.55 -5.37
CA ALA A 192 -4.52 0.83 -5.11
C ALA A 192 -5.74 1.59 -4.57
N VAL A 193 -5.51 2.57 -3.72
CA VAL A 193 -6.57 3.40 -3.16
C VAL A 193 -6.19 4.85 -3.38
N ASP A 194 -7.11 5.65 -3.94
CA ASP A 194 -6.89 7.09 -4.02
C ASP A 194 -7.23 7.78 -2.70
N ARG A 195 -6.81 9.04 -2.57
CA ARG A 195 -7.03 9.83 -1.34
C ARG A 195 -8.51 9.97 -0.97
N THR A 196 -9.42 9.84 -1.94
CA THR A 196 -10.87 9.94 -1.69
C THR A 196 -11.50 8.60 -1.28
N GLY A 197 -10.72 7.51 -1.25
CA GLY A 197 -11.17 6.18 -0.86
C GLY A 197 -11.73 5.34 -2.01
N ASN A 198 -11.52 5.72 -3.28
CA ASN A 198 -11.85 4.80 -4.37
C ASN A 198 -10.80 3.70 -4.43
N CYS A 199 -11.27 2.44 -4.47
CA CYS A 199 -10.42 1.26 -4.50
C CYS A 199 -10.30 0.76 -5.95
N TYR A 200 -9.08 0.70 -6.46
CA TYR A 200 -8.74 0.17 -7.77
C TYR A 200 -8.20 -1.24 -7.59
N LEU A 201 -8.93 -2.24 -8.06
CA LEU A 201 -8.55 -3.64 -7.89
C LEU A 201 -8.29 -4.29 -9.25
N ALA A 202 -7.12 -4.90 -9.40
CA ALA A 202 -6.74 -5.64 -10.59
C ALA A 202 -6.52 -7.12 -10.27
N GLY A 203 -6.86 -7.99 -11.22
CA GLY A 203 -6.76 -9.42 -11.01
C GLY A 203 -7.07 -10.26 -12.26
N THR A 204 -7.28 -11.55 -12.07
CA THR A 204 -7.60 -12.53 -13.13
C THR A 204 -8.81 -13.37 -12.76
N SER A 205 -9.59 -13.80 -13.73
CA SER A 205 -10.63 -14.84 -13.56
C SER A 205 -10.68 -15.75 -14.79
N ASN A 206 -11.20 -16.96 -14.63
CA ASN A 206 -11.52 -17.83 -15.76
C ASN A 206 -13.02 -17.82 -16.11
N TYR A 207 -13.83 -17.08 -15.34
CA TYR A 207 -15.29 -17.11 -15.40
C TYR A 207 -15.87 -15.69 -15.37
N VAL A 208 -17.19 -15.60 -15.48
CA VAL A 208 -17.89 -14.34 -15.24
C VAL A 208 -17.90 -14.09 -13.74
N ILE A 209 -17.38 -12.94 -13.34
CA ILE A 209 -17.32 -12.50 -11.95
C ILE A 209 -18.11 -11.22 -11.77
N ASP A 210 -18.71 -11.08 -10.59
CA ASP A 210 -19.25 -9.82 -10.12
C ASP A 210 -18.18 -9.10 -9.29
N VAL A 211 -17.82 -7.90 -9.73
CA VAL A 211 -16.85 -7.04 -9.04
C VAL A 211 -17.52 -5.88 -8.29
N ASP A 212 -18.86 -5.82 -8.30
CA ASP A 212 -19.60 -4.84 -7.52
C ASP A 212 -19.80 -5.36 -6.08
N PRO A 213 -19.40 -4.59 -5.05
CA PRO A 213 -19.75 -4.90 -3.67
C PRO A 213 -21.24 -4.65 -3.35
N GLY A 214 -21.97 -3.93 -4.21
CA GLY A 214 -23.37 -3.59 -4.05
C GLY A 214 -24.34 -4.69 -4.50
N THR A 215 -25.64 -4.36 -4.49
CA THR A 215 -26.70 -5.27 -4.94
C THR A 215 -26.88 -5.29 -6.46
N THR A 216 -26.22 -4.37 -7.17
CA THR A 216 -26.21 -4.31 -8.62
C THR A 216 -25.11 -5.18 -9.18
N VAL A 217 -25.45 -6.11 -10.07
CA VAL A 217 -24.45 -6.98 -10.70
C VAL A 217 -23.62 -6.19 -11.71
N LYS A 218 -22.30 -6.10 -11.51
CA LYS A 218 -21.34 -5.64 -12.54
C LYS A 218 -20.51 -6.82 -13.01
N ASN A 219 -21.10 -7.58 -13.93
CA ASN A 219 -20.41 -8.69 -14.55
C ASN A 219 -19.23 -8.23 -15.40
N VAL A 220 -18.06 -8.81 -15.16
CA VAL A 220 -16.96 -8.79 -16.11
C VAL A 220 -16.97 -10.12 -16.86
N ASN A 221 -17.14 -10.08 -18.18
CA ASN A 221 -17.38 -11.28 -19.00
C ASN A 221 -16.08 -12.01 -19.36
N ARG A 222 -15.83 -13.16 -18.68
CA ARG A 222 -14.67 -14.05 -18.88
C ARG A 222 -13.32 -13.32 -18.99
N PRO A 223 -13.03 -12.34 -18.11
CA PRO A 223 -11.79 -11.59 -18.18
C PRO A 223 -10.61 -12.49 -17.80
N LYS A 224 -9.68 -12.74 -18.72
CA LYS A 224 -8.35 -13.24 -18.30
C LYS A 224 -7.72 -12.29 -17.28
N CYS A 225 -7.98 -10.98 -17.42
CA CYS A 225 -7.62 -9.95 -16.45
C CYS A 225 -8.79 -8.98 -16.25
N PHE A 226 -9.05 -8.56 -15.02
CA PHE A 226 -10.04 -7.53 -14.67
C PHE A 226 -9.39 -6.33 -13.99
N LEU A 227 -10.04 -5.17 -14.12
CA LEU A 227 -9.77 -3.95 -13.37
C LEU A 227 -11.12 -3.37 -12.91
N ALA A 228 -11.25 -3.09 -11.63
CA ALA A 228 -12.44 -2.50 -11.01
C ALA A 228 -12.07 -1.20 -10.29
N LYS A 229 -13.04 -0.28 -10.20
CA LYS A 229 -13.01 0.95 -9.40
C LYS A 229 -14.35 1.11 -8.68
#